data_AF-A0A8T3M755-F1
#
_entry.id   AF-A0A8T3M755-F1
#
_cell.length_a   1.000
_cell.length_b   1.000
_cell.length_c   1.000
_cell.angle_alpha   90.00
_cell.angle_beta   90.00
_cell.angle_gamma   90.00
#
_symmetry.space_group_name_H-M   'P 1'
#
loop_
_entity.id
_entity.type
_entity.pdbx_description
1 polymer ?
#
loop_
_entity_poly.entity_id
_entity_poly.type
_entity_poly.pdbx_seq_one_letter_code
_entity_poly.pdbx_strand_id
1 'polypeptide(L)'
;MPDASFRGRRGPARHERPAIDDAALAAARHADRLLAAARERGQTRWEAYLAPMPDRLRDDELFALRATAARARAAYGPKDSVRDVLPGELTEPFLDAIDRLVRELNRREAAGQL
;
A
#
# COMPACT_ATOMS: atom_id res chain seq x y z
N MET A 1 2.42 24.63 22.33
CA MET A 1 2.21 23.79 21.14
C MET A 1 3.23 22.66 21.21
N PRO A 2 2.85 21.39 21.38
CA PRO A 2 3.82 20.31 21.38
C PRO A 2 4.28 20.03 19.94
N ASP A 3 5.57 20.19 19.72
CA ASP A 3 6.32 19.76 18.55
C ASP A 3 6.51 18.24 18.63
N ALA A 4 5.82 17.49 17.77
CA ALA A 4 5.87 16.03 17.71
C ALA A 4 6.74 15.60 16.53
N SER A 5 8.05 15.84 16.62
CA SER A 5 9.04 15.25 15.75
C SER A 5 9.11 13.73 15.99
N PHE A 6 8.37 12.94 15.21
CA PHE A 6 8.54 11.49 15.10
C PHE A 6 9.89 11.19 14.42
N ARG A 7 10.99 11.20 15.19
CA ARG A 7 12.26 10.64 14.72
C ARG A 7 12.22 9.13 14.92
N GLY A 8 12.27 8.44 13.78
CA GLY A 8 12.01 7.03 13.61
C GLY A 8 12.91 6.09 14.39
N ARG A 9 12.31 4.96 14.79
CA ARG A 9 13.03 3.68 14.79
C ARG A 9 13.36 3.36 13.34
N ARG A 10 14.52 3.81 12.85
CA ARG A 10 15.03 3.45 11.53
C ARG A 10 15.41 1.97 11.57
N GLY A 11 14.47 1.12 11.16
CA GLY A 11 14.82 -0.20 10.65
C GLY A 11 15.69 -0.06 9.39
N PRO A 12 16.25 -1.18 8.88
CA PRO A 12 17.03 -1.16 7.65
C PRO A 12 16.24 -0.49 6.54
N ALA A 13 16.91 0.43 5.85
CA ALA A 13 16.23 1.34 4.96
C ALA A 13 15.79 0.59 3.69
N ARG A 14 14.59 0.91 3.20
CA ARG A 14 13.93 0.18 2.12
C ARG A 14 14.74 0.08 0.81
N HIS A 15 15.59 1.06 0.53
CA HIS A 15 16.48 1.10 -0.65
C HIS A 15 17.61 0.05 -0.61
N GLU A 16 17.90 -0.54 0.55
CA GLU A 16 18.79 -1.70 0.67
C GLU A 16 18.09 -3.01 0.26
N ARG A 17 16.81 -2.92 -0.16
CA ARG A 17 15.94 -4.06 -0.47
C ARG A 17 15.19 -3.84 -1.80
N PRO A 18 15.87 -3.97 -2.95
CA PRO A 18 15.32 -3.63 -4.26
C PRO A 18 13.99 -4.32 -4.56
N ALA A 19 13.84 -5.61 -4.22
CA ALA A 19 12.61 -6.35 -4.50
C ALA A 19 11.38 -5.84 -3.72
N ILE A 20 11.55 -5.37 -2.48
CA ILE A 20 10.47 -4.76 -1.70
C ILE A 20 10.19 -3.37 -2.23
N ASP A 21 11.25 -2.60 -2.50
CA ASP A 21 11.12 -1.24 -2.97
C ASP A 21 10.38 -1.16 -4.30
N ASP A 22 10.79 -1.97 -5.28
CA ASP A 22 10.15 -2.09 -6.59
C ASP A 22 8.67 -2.48 -6.47
N ALA A 23 8.37 -3.48 -5.63
CA ALA A 23 7.01 -3.96 -5.45
C ALA A 23 6.11 -2.88 -4.82
N ALA A 24 6.61 -2.16 -3.82
CA ALA A 24 5.86 -1.12 -3.14
C ALA A 24 5.75 0.17 -3.99
N LEU A 25 6.76 0.50 -4.80
CA LEU A 25 6.65 1.58 -5.80
C LEU A 25 5.63 1.25 -6.90
N ALA A 26 5.60 0.01 -7.37
CA ALA A 26 4.58 -0.45 -8.31
C ALA A 26 3.18 -0.34 -7.69
N ALA A 27 3.00 -0.83 -6.45
CA ALA A 27 1.75 -0.71 -5.73
C ALA A 27 1.32 0.75 -5.53
N ALA A 28 2.25 1.66 -5.20
CA ALA A 28 1.97 3.09 -5.05
C ALA A 28 1.40 3.70 -6.34
N ARG A 29 2.01 3.40 -7.50
CA ARG A 29 1.54 3.90 -8.81
C ARG A 29 0.13 3.39 -9.14
N HIS A 30 -0.18 2.15 -8.78
CA HIS A 30 -1.53 1.61 -8.95
C HIS A 30 -2.53 2.24 -7.97
N ALA A 31 -2.11 2.52 -6.73
CA ALA A 31 -2.92 3.24 -5.75
C ALA A 31 -3.26 4.66 -6.22
N ASP A 32 -2.34 5.38 -6.87
CA ASP A 32 -2.62 6.70 -7.46
C ASP A 32 -3.75 6.63 -8.49
N ARG A 33 -3.67 5.63 -9.39
CA ARG A 33 -4.67 5.43 -10.45
C ARG A 33 -6.04 5.11 -9.86
N LEU A 34 -6.09 4.28 -8.82
CA LEU A 34 -7.34 3.99 -8.11
C LEU A 34 -7.90 5.21 -7.39
N LEU A 35 -7.05 6.00 -6.74
CA LEU A 35 -7.45 7.24 -6.08
C LEU A 35 -8.03 8.24 -7.09
N ALA A 36 -7.38 8.41 -8.24
CA ALA A 36 -7.89 9.24 -9.33
C ALA A 36 -9.25 8.73 -9.83
N ALA A 37 -9.38 7.42 -10.07
CA ALA A 37 -10.65 6.82 -10.51
C ALA A 37 -11.77 6.93 -9.47
N ALA A 38 -11.45 6.85 -8.18
CA ALA A 38 -12.40 7.05 -7.09
C ALA A 38 -12.90 8.49 -7.03
N ARG A 39 -11.99 9.47 -7.21
CA ARG A 39 -12.32 10.90 -7.30
C ARG A 39 -13.22 11.20 -8.49
N GLU A 40 -12.84 10.72 -9.68
CA GLU A 40 -13.61 10.90 -10.91
C GLU A 40 -15.04 10.35 -10.80
N ARG A 41 -15.21 9.23 -10.08
CA ARG A 41 -16.51 8.58 -9.87
C ARG A 41 -17.28 9.11 -8.65
N GLY A 42 -16.74 10.09 -7.93
CA GLY A 42 -17.36 10.64 -6.72
C GLY A 42 -17.50 9.62 -5.57
N GLN A 43 -16.62 8.62 -5.51
CA GLN A 43 -16.66 7.57 -4.48
C GLN A 43 -16.00 8.05 -3.18
N THR A 44 -16.63 8.97 -2.46
CA THR A 44 -16.05 9.69 -1.31
C THR A 44 -15.47 8.77 -0.23
N ARG A 45 -16.13 7.66 0.08
CA ARG A 45 -15.63 6.65 1.04
C ARG A 45 -14.30 6.06 0.57
N TRP A 46 -14.24 5.64 -0.69
CA TRP A 46 -13.05 5.02 -1.27
C TRP A 46 -11.94 6.02 -1.53
N GLU A 47 -12.27 7.25 -1.91
CA GLU A 47 -11.30 8.34 -1.96
C GLU A 47 -10.64 8.53 -0.59
N ALA A 48 -11.42 8.71 0.47
CA ALA A 48 -10.88 8.91 1.81
C ALA A 48 -10.04 7.70 2.29
N TYR A 49 -10.44 6.50 1.90
CA TYR A 49 -9.72 5.27 2.24
C TYR A 49 -8.39 5.12 1.49
N LEU A 50 -8.38 5.43 0.20
CA LEU A 50 -7.23 5.30 -0.71
C LEU A 50 -6.28 6.50 -0.61
N ALA A 51 -6.75 7.68 -0.24
CA ALA A 51 -5.97 8.93 -0.21
C ALA A 51 -4.59 8.81 0.46
N PRO A 52 -4.43 8.19 1.64
CA PRO A 52 -3.11 8.07 2.26
C PRO A 52 -2.25 6.94 1.70
N MET A 53 -2.79 6.06 0.85
CA MET A 53 -2.09 4.83 0.43
C MET A 53 -0.88 5.07 -0.48
N PRO A 54 -0.95 5.91 -1.53
CA PRO A 54 0.19 6.09 -2.42
C PRO A 54 1.43 6.58 -1.68
N ASP A 55 1.29 7.58 -0.81
CA ASP A 55 2.42 8.15 -0.07
C ASP A 55 2.99 7.15 0.93
N ARG A 56 2.13 6.44 1.68
CA ARG A 56 2.57 5.35 2.58
C ARG A 56 3.29 4.24 1.83
N LEU A 57 2.79 3.83 0.66
CA LEU A 57 3.44 2.83 -0.16
C LEU A 57 4.77 3.30 -0.76
N ARG A 58 5.04 4.60 -0.84
CA ARG A 58 6.35 5.14 -1.26
C ARG A 58 7.30 5.27 -0.08
N ASP A 59 6.82 5.82 1.02
CA ASP A 59 7.67 6.40 2.05
C ASP A 59 7.71 5.59 3.36
N ASP A 60 6.77 4.67 3.57
CA ASP A 60 6.75 3.87 4.80
C ASP A 60 7.99 2.96 4.89
N GLU A 61 8.55 2.92 6.09
CA GLU A 61 9.52 1.92 6.51
C GLU A 61 8.88 0.52 6.56
N LEU A 62 9.68 -0.54 6.51
CA LEU A 62 9.23 -1.92 6.36
C LEU A 62 8.12 -2.37 7.32
N PHE A 63 8.20 -1.97 8.59
CA PHE A 63 7.18 -2.32 9.59
C PHE A 63 5.83 -1.65 9.29
N ALA A 64 5.85 -0.35 8.97
CA ALA A 64 4.66 0.42 8.61
C ALA A 64 4.11 -0.03 7.24
N LEU A 65 5.01 -0.34 6.30
CA LEU A 65 4.68 -0.82 4.96
C LEU A 65 3.87 -2.12 5.01
N ARG A 66 4.18 -3.03 5.95
CA ARG A 66 3.37 -4.24 6.16
C ARG A 66 1.94 -3.93 6.57
N ALA A 67 1.75 -2.99 7.50
CA ALA A 67 0.41 -2.55 7.91
C ALA A 67 -0.34 -1.89 6.75
N THR A 68 0.35 -1.07 5.95
CA THR A 68 -0.20 -0.44 4.74
C THR A 68 -0.60 -1.49 3.69
N ALA A 69 0.23 -2.51 3.44
CA ALA A 69 -0.09 -3.59 2.50
C ALA A 69 -1.29 -4.43 2.97
N ALA A 70 -1.36 -4.75 4.27
CA ALA A 70 -2.51 -5.45 4.84
C ALA A 70 -3.80 -4.64 4.71
N ARG A 71 -3.73 -3.33 4.96
CA ARG A 71 -4.85 -2.40 4.75
C ARG A 71 -5.27 -2.36 3.29
N ALA A 72 -4.33 -2.23 2.35
CA ALA A 72 -4.63 -2.25 0.92
C ALA A 72 -5.34 -3.55 0.50
N ARG A 73 -4.89 -4.71 0.99
CA ARG A 73 -5.56 -6.00 0.71
C ARG A 73 -6.96 -6.09 1.32
N ALA A 74 -7.21 -5.47 2.46
CA ALA A 74 -8.53 -5.42 3.09
C ALA A 74 -9.59 -4.69 2.24
N ALA A 75 -9.17 -3.83 1.30
CA ALA A 75 -10.06 -3.20 0.32
C ALA A 75 -10.78 -4.20 -0.61
N TYR A 76 -10.29 -5.45 -0.68
CA TYR A 76 -10.81 -6.51 -1.55
C TYR A 76 -11.61 -7.57 -0.78
N GLY A 77 -12.04 -7.25 0.46
CA GLY A 77 -12.78 -8.15 1.31
C GLY A 77 -14.16 -8.56 0.76
N PRO A 78 -14.77 -9.63 1.31
CA PRO A 78 -16.04 -10.21 0.81
C PRO A 78 -17.28 -9.35 1.01
N LYS A 79 -17.17 -8.24 1.75
CA LYS A 79 -18.26 -7.27 1.94
C LYS A 79 -17.68 -5.88 1.69
N ASP A 80 -18.20 -5.20 0.67
CA ASP A 80 -17.82 -3.82 0.33
C ASP A 80 -16.39 -3.73 -0.21
N SER A 81 -16.20 -4.34 -1.38
CA SER A 81 -14.94 -4.40 -2.11
C SER A 81 -14.77 -3.18 -3.01
N VAL A 82 -13.53 -2.72 -3.16
CA VAL A 82 -13.20 -1.67 -4.14
C VAL A 82 -13.56 -2.10 -5.57
N ARG A 83 -13.61 -3.42 -5.83
CA ARG A 83 -14.07 -4.01 -7.11
C ARG A 83 -15.55 -3.76 -7.40
N ASP A 84 -16.35 -3.52 -6.38
CA ASP A 84 -17.79 -3.32 -6.55
C ASP A 84 -18.10 -1.94 -7.16
N VAL A 85 -17.14 -1.01 -7.10
CA VAL A 85 -17.33 0.39 -7.50
C VAL A 85 -16.28 0.92 -8.47
N LEU A 86 -15.12 0.26 -8.59
CA LEU A 86 -14.03 0.65 -9.50
C LEU A 86 -13.73 -0.43 -10.54
N PRO A 87 -13.27 -0.07 -11.74
CA PRO A 87 -13.02 -1.03 -12.83
C PRO A 87 -11.95 -2.07 -12.47
N GLY A 88 -12.15 -3.31 -12.94
CA GLY A 88 -11.19 -4.41 -12.84
C GLY A 88 -9.80 -4.06 -13.39
N GLU A 89 -9.75 -3.31 -14.48
CA GLU A 89 -8.49 -2.87 -15.11
C GLU A 89 -7.60 -2.01 -14.19
N LEU A 90 -8.18 -1.40 -13.16
CA LEU A 90 -7.45 -0.62 -12.16
C LEU A 90 -7.26 -1.39 -10.86
N THR A 91 -8.26 -2.18 -10.46
CA THR A 91 -8.25 -2.90 -9.18
C THR A 91 -7.38 -4.16 -9.25
N GLU A 92 -7.45 -4.95 -10.32
CA GLU A 92 -6.65 -6.19 -10.42
C GLU A 92 -5.13 -5.93 -10.40
N PRO A 93 -4.58 -4.97 -11.19
CA PRO A 93 -3.14 -4.69 -11.13
C PRO A 93 -2.68 -4.16 -9.77
N PHE A 94 -3.53 -3.45 -9.04
CA PHE A 94 -3.22 -3.01 -7.68
C PHE A 94 -3.15 -4.19 -6.72
N LEU A 95 -4.14 -5.10 -6.77
CA LEU A 95 -4.14 -6.29 -5.93
C LEU A 95 -2.91 -7.17 -6.19
N ASP A 96 -2.58 -7.41 -7.47
CA ASP A 96 -1.40 -8.19 -7.85
C ASP A 96 -0.10 -7.58 -7.29
N ALA A 97 0.02 -6.24 -7.34
CA ALA A 97 1.18 -5.54 -6.81
C ALA A 97 1.27 -5.65 -5.28
N ILE A 98 0.14 -5.52 -4.57
CA ILE A 98 0.07 -5.71 -3.11
C ILE A 98 0.41 -7.15 -2.73
N ASP A 99 -0.07 -8.13 -3.48
CA ASP A 99 0.18 -9.56 -3.23
C ASP A 99 1.66 -9.90 -3.41
N ARG A 100 2.29 -9.34 -4.43
CA ARG A 100 3.74 -9.43 -4.64
C ARG A 100 4.51 -8.80 -3.48
N LEU A 101 4.10 -7.62 -3.01
CA LEU A 101 4.73 -6.94 -1.87
C LEU A 101 4.62 -7.78 -0.59
N VAL A 102 3.42 -8.27 -0.26
CA VAL A 102 3.18 -9.12 0.92
C VAL A 102 4.01 -10.39 0.85
N ARG A 103 4.13 -11.02 -0.33
CA ARG A 103 4.97 -12.20 -0.52
C ARG A 103 6.44 -11.92 -0.21
N GLU A 104 6.97 -10.79 -0.65
CA GLU A 104 8.37 -10.44 -0.39
C GLU A 104 8.59 -10.10 1.10
N LEU A 105 7.66 -9.38 1.73
CA LEU A 105 7.69 -9.12 3.17
C LEU A 105 7.69 -10.43 3.98
N ASN A 106 6.79 -11.36 3.65
CA ASN A 106 6.71 -12.66 4.33
C ASN A 106 7.97 -13.52 4.11
N ARG A 107 8.56 -13.49 2.91
CA ARG A 107 9.81 -14.19 2.63
C ARG A 107 10.94 -13.70 3.54
N ARG A 108 11.02 -12.39 3.80
CA ARG A 108 12.04 -11.81 4.68
C ARG A 108 11.80 -12.12 6.15
N GLU A 109 10.54 -12.11 6.58
CA GLU A 109 10.17 -12.51 7.94
C GLU A 109 10.57 -13.96 8.21
N ALA A 110 10.27 -14.87 7.27
CA ALA A 110 10.69 -16.27 7.36
C ALA A 110 12.21 -16.46 7.38
N ALA A 111 12.96 -15.53 6.77
CA ALA A 111 14.43 -15.52 6.80
C ALA A 111 15.01 -14.85 8.06
N GLY A 112 14.19 -14.32 8.97
CA GLY A 112 14.63 -13.63 10.19
C GLY A 112 15.24 -12.25 9.96
N GLN A 113 14.87 -11.58 8.85
CA GLN A 113 15.49 -10.32 8.39
C GLN A 113 14.55 -9.10 8.51
N LEU A 114 13.49 -9.21 9.31
CA LEU A 114 12.53 -8.13 9.60
C LEU A 114 12.51 -7.83 11.10
#